data_AF-A0A1F3MWH7-F1
#
_entry.id   AF-A0A1F3MWH7-F1
#
_cell.length_a   1.000
_cell.length_b   1.000
_cell.length_c   1.000
_cell.angle_alpha   90.00
_cell.angle_beta   90.00
_cell.angle_gamma   90.00
#
_symmetry.space_group_name_H-M   'P 1'
#
loop_
_entity.id
_entity.type
_entity.pdbx_description
1 polymer ?
#
loop_
_entity_poly.entity_id
_entity_poly.type
_entity_poly.pdbx_seq_one_letter_code
_entity_poly.pdbx_strand_id
1 'polypeptide(L)'
;MDSSKEDLVITLKTRIQKIIDLYETQKKNNIELENNNNELKEKLILLENKVSDVEEKYENLKLARAIVSPDEEGTHEARIKVNRIVREIDKCIALLNR
;
A
#
# COMPACT_ATOMS: atom_id res chain seq x y z
N MET A 1 10.48 -14.28 63.98
CA MET A 1 10.12 -12.96 63.44
C MET A 1 10.88 -12.62 62.15
N ASP A 2 12.11 -13.12 61.93
CA ASP A 2 12.87 -12.86 60.68
C ASP A 2 12.29 -13.51 59.41
N SER A 3 11.77 -14.74 59.50
CA SER A 3 11.20 -15.47 58.35
C SER A 3 10.12 -14.70 57.58
N SER A 4 9.32 -13.86 58.25
CA SER A 4 8.26 -13.08 57.59
C SER A 4 8.80 -11.96 56.68
N LYS A 5 9.99 -11.40 56.99
CA LYS A 5 10.63 -10.41 56.12
C LYS A 5 11.27 -11.08 54.91
N GLU A 6 11.86 -12.25 55.11
CA GLU A 6 12.42 -13.07 54.04
C GLU A 6 11.35 -13.48 53.02
N ASP A 7 10.18 -13.92 53.48
CA ASP A 7 9.05 -14.30 52.62
C ASP A 7 8.51 -13.11 51.80
N LEU A 8 8.49 -11.91 52.38
CA LEU A 8 8.10 -10.68 51.70
C LEU A 8 9.09 -10.34 50.56
N VAL A 9 10.39 -10.46 50.83
CA VAL A 9 11.45 -10.21 49.84
C VAL A 9 11.38 -11.23 48.70
N ILE A 10 11.17 -12.51 49.01
CA ILE A 10 11.00 -13.57 48.01
C ILE A 10 9.78 -13.28 47.13
N THR A 11 8.64 -12.97 47.75
CA THR A 11 7.39 -12.65 47.02
C THR A 11 7.56 -11.43 46.11
N LEU A 12 8.23 -10.39 46.59
CA LEU A 12 8.51 -9.19 45.80
C LEU A 12 9.40 -9.53 44.60
N LYS A 13 10.47 -10.31 44.81
CA LYS A 13 11.38 -10.75 43.74
C LYS A 13 10.64 -11.55 42.67
N THR A 14 9.76 -12.47 43.05
CA THR A 14 8.93 -13.25 42.11
C THR A 14 7.99 -12.35 41.31
N ARG A 15 7.36 -11.35 41.95
CA ARG A 15 6.48 -10.40 41.25
C ARG A 15 7.25 -9.53 40.25
N ILE A 16 8.43 -9.04 40.64
CA ILE A 16 9.29 -8.27 39.75
C ILE A 16 9.72 -9.11 38.55
N GLN A 17 10.15 -10.35 38.78
CA GLN A 17 10.54 -11.24 37.68
C GLN A 17 9.37 -11.47 36.71
N LYS A 18 8.17 -11.71 37.23
CA LYS A 18 6.97 -11.89 36.40
C LYS A 18 6.66 -10.65 35.56
N ILE A 19 6.84 -9.45 36.12
CA ILE A 19 6.64 -8.19 35.37
C ILE A 19 7.66 -8.05 34.25
N ILE A 20 8.93 -8.37 34.52
CA ILE A 20 10.00 -8.35 33.52
C ILE A 20 9.69 -9.34 32.38
N ASP A 21 9.29 -10.56 32.71
CA ASP A 21 8.98 -11.59 31.71
C ASP A 21 7.78 -11.17 30.83
N LEU A 22 6.75 -10.59 31.44
CA LEU A 22 5.60 -10.05 30.72
C LEU A 22 6.01 -8.88 29.81
N TYR A 23 6.85 -7.98 30.30
CA TYR A 23 7.33 -6.85 29.52
C TYR A 23 8.15 -7.29 28.31
N GLU A 24 9.12 -8.20 28.49
CA GLU A 24 9.94 -8.72 27.39
C GLU A 24 9.10 -9.48 26.37
N THR A 25 8.10 -10.24 26.82
CA THR A 25 7.14 -10.91 25.93
C THR A 25 6.35 -9.90 25.09
N GLN A 26 5.80 -8.87 25.72
CA GLN A 26 5.03 -7.84 25.02
C GLN A 26 5.90 -7.01 24.07
N LYS A 27 7.13 -6.69 24.47
CA LYS A 27 8.10 -6.00 23.62
C LYS A 27 8.43 -6.81 22.37
N LYS A 28 8.66 -8.12 22.52
CA LYS A 28 8.88 -9.02 21.38
C LYS A 28 7.68 -9.05 20.45
N ASN A 29 6.47 -9.21 20.99
CA ASN A 29 5.24 -9.21 20.21
C ASN A 29 5.03 -7.90 19.46
N ASN A 30 5.34 -6.75 20.09
CA ASN A 30 5.22 -5.45 19.44
C ASN A 30 6.16 -5.33 18.23
N ILE A 31 7.43 -5.74 18.39
CA ILE A 31 8.40 -5.75 17.30
C ILE A 31 7.93 -6.64 16.14
N GLU A 32 7.40 -7.83 16.46
CA GLU A 32 6.88 -8.76 15.45
C GLU A 32 5.66 -8.19 14.72
N LEU A 33 4.73 -7.55 15.43
CA LEU A 33 3.58 -6.89 14.84
C LEU A 33 3.98 -5.70 13.97
N GLU A 34 4.95 -4.89 14.40
CA GLU A 34 5.48 -3.78 13.61
C GLU A 34 6.11 -4.27 12.30
N ASN A 35 6.93 -5.33 12.36
CA ASN A 35 7.52 -5.94 11.17
C ASN A 35 6.46 -6.47 10.21
N ASN A 36 5.49 -7.24 10.72
CA ASN A 36 4.39 -7.77 9.90
C ASN A 36 3.56 -6.65 9.26
N ASN A 37 3.31 -5.57 10.00
CA ASN A 37 2.58 -4.41 9.48
C ASN A 37 3.35 -3.73 8.34
N ASN A 38 4.67 -3.57 8.48
CA ASN A 38 5.51 -2.99 7.44
C ASN A 38 5.53 -3.87 6.18
N GLU A 39 5.71 -5.18 6.33
CA GLU A 39 5.66 -6.12 5.20
C GLU A 39 4.30 -6.09 4.48
N LEU A 40 3.20 -6.02 5.23
CA LEU A 40 1.86 -5.94 4.64
C LEU A 40 1.64 -4.63 3.89
N LYS A 41 2.14 -3.50 4.42
CA LYS A 41 2.09 -2.21 3.72
C LYS A 41 2.89 -2.22 2.43
N GLU A 42 4.08 -2.81 2.42
CA GLU A 42 4.89 -2.95 1.21
C GLU A 42 4.17 -3.82 0.16
N LYS A 43 3.60 -4.95 0.58
CA LYS A 43 2.79 -5.82 -0.29
C LYS A 43 1.57 -5.09 -0.85
N LEU A 44 0.90 -4.25 -0.04
CA LEU A 44 -0.23 -3.45 -0.47
C LEU A 44 0.18 -2.49 -1.60
N ILE A 45 1.25 -1.72 -1.40
CA ILE A 45 1.75 -0.77 -2.41
C ILE A 45 2.11 -1.49 -3.72
N LEU A 46 2.78 -2.65 -3.63
CA LEU A 46 3.12 -3.45 -4.81
C LEU A 46 1.88 -3.95 -5.56
N LEU A 47 0.85 -4.37 -4.83
CA LEU A 47 -0.41 -4.82 -5.43
C LEU A 47 -1.19 -3.66 -6.05
N GLU A 48 -1.25 -2.50 -5.40
CA GLU A 48 -1.88 -1.30 -5.93
C GLU A 48 -1.22 -0.85 -7.23
N ASN A 49 0.12 -0.83 -7.29
CA ASN A 49 0.85 -0.54 -8.51
C ASN A 49 0.54 -1.55 -9.62
N LYS A 50 0.50 -2.85 -9.28
CA LYS A 50 0.17 -3.90 -10.25
C LYS A 50 -1.26 -3.78 -10.77
N VAL A 51 -2.21 -3.38 -9.92
CA VAL A 51 -3.59 -3.11 -10.34
C VAL A 51 -3.60 -1.95 -11.33
N SER A 52 -2.96 -0.83 -11.00
CA SER A 52 -2.85 0.33 -11.91
C SER A 52 -2.24 -0.04 -13.26
N ASP A 53 -1.15 -0.83 -13.26
CA ASP A 53 -0.50 -1.29 -14.49
C ASP A 53 -1.43 -2.16 -15.36
N VAL A 54 -2.24 -3.00 -14.72
CA VAL A 54 -3.19 -3.88 -15.42
C VAL A 54 -4.36 -3.08 -15.95
N GLU A 55 -4.88 -2.12 -15.18
CA GLU A 55 -5.92 -1.20 -15.62
C GLU A 55 -5.49 -0.38 -16.84
N GLU A 56 -4.27 0.16 -16.82
CA GLU A 56 -3.72 0.90 -17.96
C GLU A 56 -3.61 0.00 -19.21
N LYS A 57 -3.09 -1.23 -19.06
CA LYS A 57 -3.01 -2.19 -20.16
C LYS A 57 -4.38 -2.57 -20.70
N TYR A 58 -5.37 -2.72 -19.82
CA TYR A 58 -6.74 -3.02 -20.21
C TYR A 58 -7.37 -1.87 -21.01
N GLU A 59 -7.22 -0.63 -20.54
CA GLU A 59 -7.70 0.56 -21.25
C GLU A 59 -7.05 0.71 -22.63
N ASN A 60 -5.74 0.47 -22.72
CA ASN A 60 -5.02 0.47 -23.99
C ASN A 60 -5.53 -0.62 -24.93
N LEU A 61 -5.81 -1.82 -24.42
CA LEU A 61 -6.39 -2.91 -25.21
C LEU A 61 -7.82 -2.60 -25.67
N LYS A 62 -8.64 -2.00 -24.81
CA LYS A 62 -10.01 -1.56 -25.15
C LYS A 62 -9.98 -0.54 -26.30
N LEU A 63 -9.08 0.43 -26.22
CA LEU A 63 -8.82 1.39 -27.30
C LEU A 63 -8.36 0.73 -28.59
N ALA A 64 -7.37 -0.16 -28.52
CA ALA A 64 -6.90 -0.88 -29.70
C ALA A 64 -8.04 -1.69 -30.36
N ARG A 65 -8.89 -2.33 -29.56
CA ARG A 65 -10.06 -3.06 -30.06
C ARG A 65 -11.07 -2.15 -30.74
N ALA A 66 -11.39 -1.00 -30.13
CA ALA A 66 -12.29 0.00 -30.74
C ALA A 66 -11.76 0.54 -32.07
N ILE A 67 -10.44 0.62 -32.25
CA ILE A 67 -9.80 1.02 -33.51
C ILE A 67 -9.85 -0.10 -34.56
N VAL A 68 -9.62 -1.36 -34.17
CA VAL A 68 -9.52 -2.52 -35.09
C VAL A 68 -10.88 -3.11 -35.46
N SER A 69 -11.88 -3.02 -34.58
CA SER A 69 -13.23 -3.53 -34.79
C SER A 69 -14.24 -2.48 -34.30
N PRO A 70 -14.60 -1.52 -35.16
CA PRO A 70 -15.45 -0.40 -34.78
C PRO A 70 -16.88 -0.91 -34.52
N ASP A 71 -17.27 -0.94 -33.25
CA ASP A 71 -18.67 -0.74 -32.84
C ASP A 71 -18.93 0.77 -32.70
N GLU A 72 -20.20 1.20 -32.83
CA GLU A 72 -20.54 2.64 -32.83
C GLU A 72 -20.07 3.36 -31.55
N GLU A 73 -20.07 2.65 -30.43
CA GLU A 73 -19.70 3.17 -29.11
C GLU A 73 -18.18 3.29 -28.93
N GLY A 74 -17.40 2.26 -29.31
CA GLY A 74 -15.94 2.31 -29.26
C GLY A 74 -15.33 3.34 -30.23
N THR A 75 -15.95 3.51 -31.39
CA THR A 75 -15.53 4.52 -32.37
C THR A 75 -15.70 5.95 -31.82
N HIS A 76 -16.76 6.18 -31.03
CA HIS A 76 -17.01 7.46 -30.39
C HIS A 76 -16.00 7.76 -29.27
N GLU A 77 -15.75 6.81 -28.37
CA GLU A 77 -14.74 6.96 -27.30
C GLU A 77 -13.34 7.21 -27.86
N ALA A 78 -12.91 6.45 -28.87
CA ALA A 78 -11.62 6.63 -29.52
C ALA A 78 -11.47 8.03 -30.13
N ARG A 79 -12.53 8.52 -30.79
CA ARG A 79 -12.54 9.86 -31.41
C ARG A 79 -12.45 10.98 -30.38
N ILE A 80 -13.11 10.85 -29.23
CA ILE A 80 -13.00 11.84 -28.14
C ILE A 80 -11.56 11.87 -27.61
N LYS A 81 -10.95 10.70 -27.38
CA LYS A 81 -9.60 10.61 -26.80
C LYS A 81 -8.53 11.15 -27.74
N VAL A 82 -8.63 10.84 -29.04
CA VAL A 82 -7.75 11.43 -30.09
C VAL A 82 -7.86 12.95 -30.11
N ASN A 83 -9.07 13.50 -30.11
CA ASN A 83 -9.27 14.95 -30.10
C ASN A 83 -8.70 15.62 -28.84
N ARG A 84 -8.75 14.95 -27.68
CA ARG A 84 -8.13 15.46 -26.46
C ARG A 84 -6.60 15.50 -26.57
N ILE A 85 -5.99 14.44 -27.09
CA ILE A 85 -4.53 14.36 -27.29
C ILE A 85 -4.08 15.44 -28.28
N VAL A 86 -4.78 15.64 -29.39
CA VAL A 86 -4.46 16.69 -30.37
C VAL A 86 -4.51 18.08 -29.73
N ARG A 87 -5.50 18.38 -28.89
CA ARG A 87 -5.57 19.67 -28.18
C ARG A 87 -4.43 19.87 -27.19
N GLU A 88 -3.96 18.81 -26.53
CA GLU A 88 -2.80 18.91 -25.64
C GLU A 88 -1.51 19.15 -26.43
N ILE A 89 -1.36 18.50 -27.58
CA ILE A 89 -0.25 18.77 -28.52
C ILE A 89 -0.28 20.23 -28.99
N ASP A 90 -1.43 20.73 -29.42
CA ASP A 90 -1.57 22.14 -29.86
C ASP A 90 -1.21 23.13 -28.75
N LYS A 91 -1.61 22.85 -27.50
CA LYS A 91 -1.22 23.67 -26.34
C LYS A 91 0.29 23.66 -26.10
N CYS A 92 0.93 22.50 -26.19
CA CYS A 92 2.38 22.38 -26.05
C CYS A 92 3.12 23.10 -27.19
N ILE A 93 2.66 22.99 -28.43
CA ILE A 93 3.22 23.71 -29.59
C ILE A 93 3.09 25.23 -29.39
N ALA A 94 1.95 25.72 -28.92
CA ALA A 94 1.74 27.14 -28.64
C ALA A 94 2.65 27.68 -27.53
N LEU A 95 3.00 26.84 -26.54
CA LEU A 95 3.96 27.19 -25.48
C LEU A 95 5.41 27.22 -25.99
N LEU A 96 5.75 26.42 -27.00
CA LEU A 96 7.10 26.36 -27.60
C LEU A 96 7.35 27.44 -28.65
N ASN A 97 6.30 27.93 -29.32
CA ASN A 97 6.38 29.00 -30.32
C ASN A 97 6.27 30.41 -29.70
N ARG A 98 6.60 30.53 -28.42
CA ARG A 98 6.66 31.79 -27.66
C ARG A 98 8.07 31.98 -27.13
#